data_AF-A0A0S1SHG8-F1
#
_entry.id   AF-A0A0S1SHG8-F1
#
_cell.length_a   1.000
_cell.length_b   1.000
_cell.length_c   1.000
_cell.angle_alpha   90.00
_cell.angle_beta   90.00
_cell.angle_gamma   90.00
#
_symmetry.space_group_name_H-M   'P 1'
#
loop_
_entity.id
_entity.type
_entity.pdbx_description
1 polymer ?
#
loop_
_entity_poly.entity_id
_entity_poly.type
_entity_poly.pdbx_seq_one_letter_code
_entity_poly.pdbx_strand_id
1 'polypeptide(L)'
;MAKEELKIIKEAELTNNCPECFNQELRLTFYQKHKYNSLYHQTSGEVTHEIKCKTCDSTIYPVSWTEDIERVFDFYRKTVTPDRATLKFTMLFYTLILILIVLVSGGIYLYLQKII
;
A
#
# COMPACT_ATOMS: atom_id res chain seq x y z
N MET A 1 -11.47 8.82 8.99
CA MET A 1 -11.27 8.26 7.64
C MET A 1 -10.08 7.31 7.70
N ALA A 2 -10.09 6.19 6.97
CA ALA A 2 -8.93 5.29 6.94
C ALA A 2 -7.76 6.03 6.27
N LYS A 3 -6.57 5.94 6.86
CA LYS A 3 -5.34 6.53 6.30
C LYS A 3 -4.89 5.66 5.14
N GLU A 4 -4.80 6.22 3.95
CA GLU A 4 -4.18 5.57 2.80
C GLU A 4 -2.68 5.89 2.80
N GLU A 5 -1.85 4.88 2.59
CA GLU A 5 -0.40 4.98 2.54
C GLU A 5 0.15 4.17 1.37
N LEU A 6 1.06 4.77 0.61
CA LEU A 6 1.81 4.11 -0.47
C LEU A 6 3.10 3.57 0.12
N LYS A 7 3.13 2.26 0.39
CA LYS A 7 4.31 1.59 0.95
C LYS A 7 5.27 1.21 -0.16
N ILE A 8 6.54 1.57 -0.04
CA ILE A 8 7.59 1.15 -0.98
C ILE A 8 7.77 -0.37 -0.85
N ILE A 9 7.61 -1.09 -1.96
CA ILE A 9 7.82 -2.53 -2.04
C ILE A 9 9.09 -2.90 -2.78
N LYS A 10 9.58 -2.02 -3.65
CA LYS A 10 10.84 -2.19 -4.37
C LYS A 10 11.38 -0.85 -4.84
N GLU A 11 12.70 -0.70 -4.80
CA GLU A 11 13.41 0.46 -5.33
C GLU A 11 14.59 -0.06 -6.17
N ALA A 12 14.84 0.60 -7.29
CA ALA A 12 15.93 0.27 -8.20
C ALA A 12 16.57 1.55 -8.75
N GLU A 13 17.89 1.52 -8.88
CA GLU A 13 18.64 2.57 -9.55
C GLU A 13 18.80 2.20 -11.03
N LEU A 14 18.46 3.14 -11.92
CA LEU A 14 18.59 2.96 -13.36
C LEU A 14 19.71 3.89 -13.86
N THR A 15 20.52 3.39 -14.77
CA THR A 15 21.64 4.11 -15.41
C THR A 15 21.25 4.70 -16.78
N ASN A 16 19.95 4.78 -17.08
CA ASN A 16 19.44 5.33 -18.33
C ASN A 16 19.46 6.85 -18.30
N ASN A 17 19.56 7.48 -19.48
CA ASN A 17 19.54 8.93 -19.60
C ASN A 17 18.16 9.50 -19.28
N CYS A 18 18.11 10.53 -18.42
CA CYS A 18 16.92 11.31 -18.15
C CYS A 18 16.47 12.08 -19.41
N PRO A 19 15.20 12.00 -19.84
CA PRO A 19 14.67 12.76 -20.98
C PRO A 19 14.74 14.29 -20.81
N GLU A 20 14.77 14.78 -19.55
CA GLU A 20 14.74 16.21 -19.24
C GLU A 20 16.15 16.84 -19.16
N CYS A 21 17.12 16.12 -18.57
CA CYS A 21 18.45 16.67 -18.29
C CYS A 21 19.62 15.81 -18.78
N PHE A 22 19.35 14.67 -19.43
CA PHE A 22 20.32 13.72 -19.98
C PHE A 22 21.30 13.09 -18.98
N ASN A 23 21.16 13.34 -17.67
CA ASN A 23 21.96 12.63 -16.67
C ASN A 23 21.49 11.18 -16.48
N GLN A 24 22.37 10.32 -15.97
CA GLN A 24 22.16 8.87 -15.85
C GLN A 24 21.64 8.41 -14.49
N GLU A 25 21.28 9.33 -13.61
CA GLU A 25 20.84 9.00 -12.25
C GLU A 25 19.32 8.99 -12.15
N LEU A 26 18.71 7.87 -12.51
CA LEU A 26 17.27 7.65 -12.37
C LEU A 26 16.98 6.67 -11.23
N ARG A 27 15.86 6.87 -10.55
CA ARG A 27 15.34 5.97 -9.52
C ARG A 27 13.94 5.51 -9.90
N LEU A 28 13.74 4.21 -9.94
CA LEU A 28 12.44 3.55 -10.10
C LEU A 28 11.97 3.01 -8.76
N THR A 29 10.82 3.49 -8.29
CA THR A 29 10.20 3.06 -7.05
C THR A 29 8.84 2.44 -7.34
N PHE A 30 8.59 1.25 -6.79
CA PHE A 30 7.30 0.60 -6.81
C PHE A 30 6.64 0.73 -5.45
N TYR A 31 5.37 1.10 -5.47
CA TYR A 31 4.55 1.29 -4.28
C TYR A 31 3.35 0.35 -4.29
N GLN A 32 2.92 -0.04 -3.10
CA GLN A 32 1.69 -0.76 -2.89
C GLN A 32 0.77 0.04 -1.99
N LYS A 33 -0.53 0.04 -2.32
CA LYS A 33 -1.53 0.80 -1.55
C LYS A 33 -1.96 0.02 -0.30
N HIS A 34 -1.74 0.62 0.86
CA HIS A 34 -2.18 0.11 2.16
C HIS A 34 -3.19 1.08 2.77
N LYS A 35 -4.26 0.55 3.36
CA LYS A 35 -5.22 1.35 4.14
C LYS A 35 -5.18 0.92 5.60
N TYR A 36 -4.90 1.87 6.47
CA TYR A 36 -4.84 1.65 7.91
C TYR A 36 -5.96 2.39 8.61
N ASN A 37 -6.61 1.70 9.54
CA ASN A 37 -7.53 2.29 10.50
C ASN A 37 -7.37 1.57 11.85
N SER A 38 -7.91 2.14 12.92
CA SER A 38 -7.86 1.57 14.27
C SER A 38 -8.52 0.19 14.39
N LEU A 39 -9.36 -0.19 13.42
CA LEU A 39 -10.09 -1.47 13.42
C LEU A 39 -9.51 -2.50 12.45
N TYR A 40 -8.93 -2.07 11.34
CA TYR A 40 -8.44 -2.98 10.30
C TYR A 40 -7.25 -2.40 9.54
N HIS A 41 -6.46 -3.32 8.99
CA HIS A 41 -5.43 -3.05 8.00
C HIS A 41 -5.79 -3.80 6.71
N GLN A 42 -5.91 -3.05 5.63
CA GLN A 42 -6.14 -3.58 4.29
C GLN A 42 -4.90 -3.36 3.42
N THR A 43 -4.48 -4.42 2.73
CA THR A 43 -3.46 -4.35 1.68
C THR A 43 -4.14 -4.54 0.33
N SER A 44 -3.95 -3.59 -0.60
CA SER A 44 -4.42 -3.70 -1.98
C SER A 44 -3.48 -4.58 -2.79
N GLY A 45 -3.99 -5.30 -3.81
CA GLY A 45 -3.16 -5.94 -4.82
C GLY A 45 -2.59 -4.99 -5.87
N GLU A 46 -3.01 -3.72 -5.83
CA GLU A 46 -2.59 -2.69 -6.78
C GLU A 46 -1.17 -2.21 -6.49
N VAL A 47 -0.34 -2.22 -7.53
CA VAL A 47 1.04 -1.71 -7.52
C VAL A 47 1.12 -0.49 -8.43
N THR A 48 1.59 0.63 -7.88
CA THR A 48 1.92 1.83 -8.64
C THR A 48 3.43 1.99 -8.73
N HIS A 49 3.90 2.87 -9.60
CA HIS A 49 5.33 3.09 -9.81
C HIS A 49 5.61 4.56 -10.07
N GLU A 50 6.85 4.96 -9.84
CA GLU A 50 7.37 6.29 -10.12
C GLU A 50 8.81 6.17 -10.59
N ILE A 51 9.17 6.90 -11.64
CA ILE A 51 10.56 7.13 -12.02
C ILE A 51 10.90 8.58 -11.72
N LYS A 52 11.97 8.81 -10.97
CA LYS A 52 12.44 10.16 -10.62
C LYS A 52 13.92 10.31 -10.93
N CYS A 53 14.31 11.42 -11.54
CA CYS A 53 15.72 11.76 -11.71
C CYS A 53 16.29 12.31 -10.39
N LYS A 54 17.44 11.80 -9.95
CA LYS A 54 18.10 12.26 -8.73
C LYS A 54 18.80 13.62 -8.90
N THR A 55 19.01 14.05 -10.15
CA THR A 55 19.80 15.24 -10.47
C THR A 55 18.94 16.48 -10.70
N CYS A 56 17.89 16.36 -11.52
CA CYS A 56 16.97 17.47 -11.77
C CYS A 56 15.63 17.35 -11.02
N ASP A 57 15.47 16.30 -10.19
CA ASP A 57 14.27 16.03 -9.39
C ASP A 57 12.96 15.87 -10.20
N SER A 58 13.05 15.74 -11.53
CA SER A 58 11.87 15.55 -12.37
C SER A 58 11.30 14.13 -12.22
N THR A 59 9.97 14.05 -12.15
CA THR A 59 9.24 12.79 -12.28
C THR A 59 9.07 12.48 -13.76
N ILE A 60 9.56 11.32 -14.20
CA ILE A 60 9.57 10.89 -15.59
C ILE A 60 8.32 10.05 -15.86
N TYR A 61 7.33 10.67 -16.52
CA TYR A 61 6.06 10.02 -16.86
C TYR A 61 6.20 9.05 -18.04
N PRO A 62 5.35 8.01 -18.14
CA PRO A 62 5.42 7.03 -19.23
C PRO A 62 5.43 7.60 -20.64
N VAL A 63 4.79 8.75 -20.86
CA VAL A 63 4.77 9.44 -22.17
C VAL A 63 6.14 9.94 -22.62
N SER A 64 7.07 10.18 -21.69
CA SER A 64 8.43 10.64 -21.99
C SER A 64 9.48 9.53 -21.91
N TRP A 65 9.05 8.27 -21.78
CA TRP A 65 9.99 7.15 -21.72
C TRP A 65 10.63 6.89 -23.08
N THR A 66 11.92 6.59 -23.06
CA THR A 66 12.63 6.03 -24.21
C THR A 66 12.48 4.51 -24.23
N GLU A 67 12.74 3.88 -25.38
CA GLU A 67 12.70 2.42 -25.52
C GLU A 67 13.60 1.72 -24.47
N ASP A 68 14.75 2.32 -24.13
CA ASP A 68 15.64 1.75 -23.12
C ASP A 68 15.06 1.84 -21.70
N ILE A 69 14.34 2.92 -21.36
CA ILE A 69 13.63 3.04 -20.08
C ILE A 69 12.49 2.02 -20.02
N GLU A 70 11.71 1.89 -21.09
CA GLU A 70 10.62 0.91 -21.18
C GLU A 70 11.12 -0.52 -20.94
N ARG A 71 12.23 -0.90 -21.59
CA ARG A 71 12.82 -2.24 -21.46
C ARG A 71 13.26 -2.54 -20.03
N VAL A 72 13.95 -1.59 -19.39
CA VAL A 72 14.45 -1.75 -18.01
C VAL A 72 13.28 -1.72 -17.02
N PHE A 73 12.29 -0.86 -17.24
CA PHE A 73 11.06 -0.85 -16.45
C PHE A 73 10.35 -2.21 -16.52
N ASP A 74 10.19 -2.78 -17.72
CA ASP A 74 9.52 -4.05 -17.93
C ASP A 74 10.24 -5.21 -17.24
N PHE A 75 11.57 -5.20 -17.23
CA PHE A 75 12.37 -6.13 -16.46
C PHE A 75 12.04 -6.03 -14.97
N TYR A 76 12.16 -4.83 -14.38
CA TYR A 76 11.90 -4.66 -12.95
C TYR A 76 10.45 -4.95 -12.57
N ARG A 77 9.48 -4.56 -13.39
CA ARG A 77 8.06 -4.85 -13.19
C ARG A 77 7.80 -6.34 -13.01
N LYS A 78 8.45 -7.21 -13.80
CA LYS A 78 8.32 -8.68 -13.68
C LYS A 78 8.92 -9.25 -12.40
N THR A 79 9.84 -8.52 -11.79
CA THR A 79 10.53 -8.91 -10.55
C THR A 79 9.88 -8.35 -9.28
N VAL A 80 8.79 -7.59 -9.40
CA VAL A 80 8.03 -7.06 -8.27
C VAL A 80 7.04 -8.11 -7.80
N THR A 81 7.15 -8.50 -6.53
CA THR A 81 6.20 -9.41 -5.87
C THR A 81 5.41 -8.62 -4.82
N PRO A 82 4.16 -8.20 -5.12
CA PRO A 82 3.35 -7.44 -4.17
C PRO A 82 3.01 -8.27 -2.94
N ASP A 83 2.83 -7.61 -1.79
CA ASP A 83 2.25 -8.24 -0.61
C ASP A 83 0.86 -8.79 -0.96
N ARG A 84 0.48 -9.91 -0.37
CA ARG A 84 -0.84 -10.51 -0.64
C ARG A 84 -1.95 -9.54 -0.27
N ALA A 85 -2.90 -9.36 -1.19
CA ALA A 85 -4.11 -8.61 -0.93
C ALA A 85 -4.86 -9.28 0.23
N THR A 86 -4.96 -8.56 1.35
CA THR A 86 -5.55 -9.09 2.58
C THR A 86 -6.31 -8.00 3.32
N LEU A 87 -7.32 -8.42 4.09
CA LEU A 87 -8.01 -7.60 5.06
C LEU A 87 -7.80 -8.24 6.43
N LYS A 88 -7.04 -7.57 7.30
CA LYS A 88 -6.72 -8.04 8.65
C LYS A 88 -7.37 -7.12 9.67
N PHE A 89 -8.05 -7.70 10.66
CA PHE A 89 -8.60 -6.93 11.76
C PHE A 89 -7.57 -6.76 12.87
N THR A 90 -7.62 -5.61 13.52
CA THR A 90 -6.77 -5.29 14.66
C THR A 90 -7.30 -5.95 15.93
N MET A 91 -6.44 -6.05 16.95
CA MET A 91 -6.85 -6.54 18.27
C MET A 91 -8.00 -5.72 18.87
N LEU A 92 -8.01 -4.41 18.66
CA LEU A 92 -9.09 -3.52 19.12
C LEU A 92 -10.45 -3.90 18.55
N PHE A 93 -10.52 -4.27 17.27
CA PHE A 93 -11.76 -4.78 16.66
C PHE A 93 -12.26 -6.03 17.40
N TYR A 94 -11.39 -7.01 17.65
CA TYR A 94 -11.77 -8.22 18.38
C TYR A 94 -12.21 -7.93 19.82
N THR A 95 -11.55 -7.01 20.52
CA THR A 95 -11.96 -6.60 21.87
C THR A 95 -13.34 -5.95 21.88
N LEU A 96 -13.65 -5.06 20.94
CA LEU A 96 -14.96 -4.42 20.84
C LEU A 96 -16.07 -5.45 20.57
N ILE A 97 -15.79 -6.43 19.70
CA ILE A 97 -16.74 -7.52 19.41
C ILE A 97 -16.97 -8.37 20.67
N LEU A 98 -15.92 -8.71 21.41
CA LEU A 98 -16.05 -9.48 22.66
C LEU A 98 -16.91 -8.73 23.70
N ILE A 99 -16.64 -7.44 23.91
CA ILE A 99 -17.41 -6.61 24.84
C ILE A 99 -18.88 -6.56 24.43
N LEU A 100 -19.16 -6.38 23.13
CA LEU A 100 -20.52 -6.36 22.61
C LEU A 100 -21.25 -7.69 22.89
N ILE A 101 -20.58 -8.84 22.69
CA ILE A 101 -21.14 -10.17 22.98
C ILE A 101 -21.47 -10.31 24.46
N VAL A 102 -20.58 -9.88 25.36
CA VAL A 102 -20.79 -9.94 26.81
C VAL A 102 -21.97 -9.07 27.23
N LEU A 103 -22.09 -7.85 26.69
CA LEU A 103 -23.18 -6.94 27.01
C LEU A 103 -24.54 -7.48 26.53
N VAL A 104 -24.59 -8.01 25.30
CA VAL A 104 -25.84 -8.57 24.74
C VAL A 104 -26.26 -9.83 25.51
N SER A 105 -25.33 -10.76 25.73
CA SER A 105 -25.61 -12.00 26.47
C SER A 105 -25.99 -11.73 27.93
N GLY A 106 -25.28 -10.83 28.60
CA GLY A 106 -25.62 -10.38 29.96
C GLY A 106 -26.99 -9.69 30.03
N GLY A 107 -27.29 -8.81 29.09
CA GLY A 107 -28.59 -8.14 29.00
C GLY A 107 -29.75 -9.13 28.81
N ILE A 108 -29.60 -10.10 27.90
CA ILE A 108 -30.58 -11.16 27.70
C ILE A 108 -30.77 -11.99 28.97
N TYR A 109 -29.68 -12.36 29.65
CA TYR A 109 -29.76 -13.14 30.89
C TYR A 109 -30.51 -12.40 32.00
N LEU A 110 -30.21 -11.12 32.21
CA LEU A 110 -30.88 -10.30 33.23
C LEU A 110 -32.38 -10.13 32.94
N TYR A 111 -32.73 -9.94 31.67
CA TYR A 111 -34.12 -9.87 31.22
C TYR A 111 -34.88 -11.19 31.47
N LEU A 112 -34.25 -12.34 31.17
CA LEU A 112 -34.86 -13.65 31.43
C LEU A 112 -35.04 -13.92 32.94
N GLN A 113 -34.12 -13.42 33.78
CA GLN A 113 -34.22 -13.50 35.23
C GLN A 113 -35.23 -12.49 35.83
N LYS A 114 -35.82 -11.61 35.00
CA LYS A 114 -36.71 -10.52 35.43
C LYS A 114 -36.09 -9.61 36.50
N ILE A 115 -34.76 -9.51 36.50
CA ILE A 115 -34.02 -8.58 37.38
C ILE A 115 -34.18 -7.15 36.84
N ILE A 116 -34.32 -7.04 35.52
CA ILE A 116 -34.72 -5.87 34.73
C ILE A 116 -35.87 -6.35 33.83
#